data_AF-A0A1C3H3A4-F1
#
_entry.id   AF-A0A1C3H3A4-F1
#
_cell.length_a   1.000
_cell.length_b   1.000
_cell.length_c   1.000
_cell.angle_alpha   90.00
_cell.angle_beta   90.00
_cell.angle_gamma   90.00
#
_symmetry.space_group_name_H-M   'P 1'
#
loop_
_entity.id
_entity.type
_entity.pdbx_description
1 polymer ?
#
loop_
_entity_poly.entity_id
_entity_poly.type
_entity_poly.pdbx_seq_one_letter_code
_entity_poly.pdbx_strand_id
1 'polypeptide(L)'
;MILHNKGESPAAIVRELGRHRSTIKRELDRNSDGNTYSASQAQARYQQRREACHRPHKLDDPVLHEQVKRLFLQQHWSPEQI
;
A
#
# COMPACT_ATOMS: atom_id res chain seq x y z
N MET A 1 11.96 -12.43 -2.96
CA MET A 1 12.17 -13.82 -3.41
C MET A 1 13.58 -14.00 -3.93
N ILE A 2 14.55 -14.27 -3.04
CA ILE A 2 15.95 -14.49 -3.42
C ILE A 2 16.09 -15.74 -4.30
N LEU A 3 15.34 -16.81 -4.00
CA LEU A 3 15.32 -18.05 -4.77
C LEU A 3 14.85 -17.86 -6.23
N HIS A 4 13.83 -17.01 -6.46
CA HIS A 4 13.39 -16.68 -7.82
C HIS A 4 14.52 -16.05 -8.65
N ASN A 5 15.29 -15.15 -8.05
CA ASN A 5 16.43 -14.52 -8.72
C ASN A 5 17.58 -15.50 -9.00
N LYS A 6 17.64 -16.62 -8.27
CA LYS A 6 18.58 -17.73 -8.51
C LYS A 6 18.08 -18.69 -9.60
N GLY A 7 16.92 -18.42 -10.22
CA GLY A 7 16.32 -19.30 -11.23
C GLY A 7 15.63 -20.53 -10.65
N GLU A 8 15.38 -20.57 -9.34
CA GLU A 8 14.72 -21.70 -8.69
C GLU A 8 13.27 -21.84 -9.15
N SER A 9 12.82 -23.09 -9.25
CA SER A 9 11.45 -23.37 -9.65
C SER A 9 10.45 -22.83 -8.60
N PRO A 10 9.23 -22.43 -9.02
CA PRO A 10 8.18 -22.01 -8.08
C PRO A 10 7.87 -23.05 -6.99
N ALA A 11 8.05 -24.35 -7.28
CA ALA A 11 7.86 -25.43 -6.31
C ALA A 11 8.93 -25.40 -5.20
N ALA A 12 10.19 -25.12 -5.55
CA ALA A 12 11.27 -24.96 -4.57
C ALA A 12 11.02 -23.75 -3.65
N ILE A 13 10.57 -22.64 -4.23
CA ILE A 13 10.21 -21.41 -3.48
C ILE A 13 9.07 -21.69 -2.48
N VAL A 14 8.03 -22.42 -2.92
CA VAL A 14 6.90 -22.82 -2.07
C VAL A 14 7.34 -23.67 -0.90
N ARG A 15 8.20 -24.67 -1.15
CA ARG A 15 8.74 -25.57 -0.13
C ARG A 15 9.56 -24.81 0.92
N GLU A 16 10.41 -23.90 0.47
CA GLU A 16 11.27 -23.11 1.37
C GLU A 16 10.45 -22.14 2.24
N LEU A 17 9.51 -21.41 1.62
CA LEU A 17 8.76 -20.36 2.32
C LEU A 17 7.55 -20.89 3.10
N GLY A 18 7.16 -22.15 2.91
CA GLY A 18 5.97 -22.73 3.52
C GLY A 18 4.67 -22.01 3.14
N ARG A 19 4.63 -21.36 1.96
CA ARG A 19 3.47 -20.60 1.49
C ARG A 19 2.80 -21.31 0.33
N HIS A 20 1.48 -21.17 0.22
CA HIS A 20 0.73 -21.76 -0.87
C HIS A 20 1.21 -21.27 -2.25
N ARG A 21 1.25 -22.18 -3.25
CA ARG A 21 1.69 -21.89 -4.63
C ARG A 21 1.02 -20.66 -5.25
N SER A 22 -0.27 -20.49 -5.02
CA SER A 22 -1.02 -19.35 -5.57
C SER A 22 -0.65 -18.02 -4.90
N THR A 23 -0.09 -18.04 -3.69
CA THR A 23 0.44 -16.83 -3.04
C THR A 23 1.74 -16.40 -3.68
N ILE A 24 2.66 -17.35 -3.89
CA ILE A 24 3.94 -17.11 -4.57
C ILE A 24 3.71 -16.60 -6.00
N LYS A 25 2.83 -17.27 -6.76
CA LYS A 25 2.50 -16.85 -8.13
C LYS A 25 1.93 -15.43 -8.17
N ARG A 26 0.91 -15.12 -7.35
CA ARG A 26 0.30 -13.79 -7.31
C ARG A 26 1.27 -12.69 -6.90
N GLU A 27 2.22 -13.01 -6.03
CA GLU A 27 3.27 -12.07 -5.63
C GLU A 27 4.23 -11.78 -6.79
N LEU A 28 4.70 -12.82 -7.49
CA LEU A 28 5.55 -12.68 -8.66
C LEU A 28 4.83 -11.94 -9.80
N ASP A 29 3.62 -12.35 -10.17
CA ASP A 29 2.83 -11.69 -11.22
C ASP A 29 2.65 -10.19 -10.95
N ARG A 30 2.55 -9.79 -9.68
CA ARG A 30 2.29 -8.41 -9.28
C ARG A 30 3.55 -7.56 -9.13
N ASN A 31 4.67 -8.17 -8.72
CA ASN A 31 5.84 -7.45 -8.23
C ASN A 31 7.18 -7.86 -8.86
N SER A 32 7.21 -8.85 -9.75
CA SER A 32 8.40 -9.21 -10.53
C SER A 32 8.40 -8.53 -11.89
N ASP A 33 9.61 -8.29 -12.42
CA ASP A 33 9.83 -7.75 -13.76
C ASP A 33 10.36 -8.88 -14.65
N GLY A 34 9.50 -9.87 -14.90
CA GLY A 34 9.84 -11.10 -15.62
C GLY A 34 10.71 -12.02 -14.78
N ASN A 35 12.04 -11.91 -14.89
CA ASN A 35 12.99 -12.82 -14.24
C ASN A 35 13.55 -12.29 -12.92
N THR A 36 13.34 -11.02 -12.60
CA THR A 36 13.91 -10.40 -11.40
C THR A 36 12.82 -9.98 -10.42
N TYR A 37 13.09 -10.25 -9.14
CA TYR A 37 12.29 -9.81 -8.02
C TYR A 37 13.13 -8.92 -7.11
N SER A 38 12.61 -7.74 -6.79
CA SER A 38 13.18 -6.87 -5.76
C SER A 38 12.16 -6.60 -4.67
N ALA A 39 12.51 -6.95 -3.43
CA ALA A 39 11.63 -6.73 -2.28
C ALA A 39 11.41 -5.23 -2.00
N SER A 40 12.43 -4.40 -2.20
CA SER A 40 12.30 -2.95 -2.02
C SER A 40 11.36 -2.34 -3.06
N GLN A 41 11.44 -2.78 -4.31
CA GLN A 41 10.52 -2.33 -5.36
C GLN A 41 9.10 -2.84 -5.13
N ALA A 42 8.93 -4.10 -4.72
CA ALA A 42 7.64 -4.66 -4.35
C ALA A 42 6.95 -3.84 -3.25
N GLN A 43 7.71 -3.47 -2.22
CA GLN A 43 7.23 -2.62 -1.12
C GLN A 43 6.86 -1.21 -1.60
N ALA A 44 7.69 -0.56 -2.42
CA ALA A 44 7.39 0.75 -2.97
C ALA A 44 6.10 0.73 -3.84
N ARG A 45 5.96 -0.27 -4.73
CA ARG A 45 4.74 -0.48 -5.53
C ARG A 45 3.52 -0.74 -4.65
N TYR A 46 3.68 -1.45 -3.54
CA TYR A 46 2.60 -1.62 -2.57
C TYR A 46 2.20 -0.28 -1.94
N GLN A 47 3.16 0.51 -1.44
CA GLN A 47 2.89 1.82 -0.83
C GLN A 47 2.17 2.77 -1.78
N GLN A 48 2.63 2.89 -3.03
CA GLN A 48 1.96 3.71 -4.06
C GLN A 48 0.50 3.29 -4.29
N ARG A 49 0.25 1.98 -4.40
CA ARG A 49 -1.12 1.45 -4.56
C ARG A 49 -1.97 1.71 -3.32
N ARG A 50 -1.38 1.61 -2.12
CA ARG A 50 -2.11 1.93 -0.88
C ARG A 50 -2.48 3.39 -0.85
N GLU A 51 -1.53 4.30 -1.06
CA GLU A 51 -1.77 5.75 -1.09
C GLU A 51 -2.93 6.11 -2.03
N ALA A 52 -2.97 5.54 -3.24
CA ALA A 52 -4.04 5.76 -4.20
C ALA A 52 -5.41 5.19 -3.77
N CYS A 53 -5.44 4.14 -2.95
CA CYS A 53 -6.69 3.53 -2.47
C CYS A 53 -7.20 4.11 -1.15
N HIS A 54 -6.38 4.88 -0.43
CA HIS A 54 -6.81 5.48 0.83
C HIS A 54 -7.82 6.60 0.58
N ARG A 55 -8.86 6.66 1.41
CA ARG A 55 -9.78 7.79 1.42
C ARG A 55 -8.97 9.04 1.82
N PRO A 56 -8.99 10.12 1.03
CA PRO A 56 -8.30 11.36 1.41
C PRO A 56 -8.86 11.88 2.73
N HIS A 57 -8.03 12.56 3.53
CA HIS A 57 -8.52 13.16 4.75
C HIS A 57 -9.45 14.31 4.38
N LYS A 58 -10.57 14.44 5.09
CA LYS A 58 -11.55 15.50 4.80
C LYS A 58 -10.89 16.89 4.84
N LEU A 59 -9.98 17.09 5.78
CA LEU A 59 -9.28 18.36 5.99
C LEU A 59 -8.10 18.58 5.03
N ASP A 60 -7.83 17.66 4.10
CA ASP A 60 -6.90 17.92 2.98
C ASP A 60 -7.53 18.90 1.97
N ASP A 61 -8.87 19.01 1.95
CA ASP A 61 -9.56 20.06 1.21
C ASP A 61 -9.37 21.42 1.91
N PRO A 62 -8.65 22.38 1.28
CA PRO A 62 -8.36 23.66 1.91
C PRO A 62 -9.60 24.50 2.20
N VAL A 63 -10.67 24.35 1.40
CA VAL A 63 -11.93 25.09 1.61
C VAL A 63 -12.63 24.56 2.86
N LEU A 64 -12.77 23.23 2.96
CA LEU A 64 -13.36 22.60 4.14
C LEU A 64 -12.52 22.86 5.39
N HIS A 65 -11.19 22.81 5.27
CA HIS A 65 -10.28 23.08 6.39
C HIS A 65 -10.44 24.50 6.95
N GLU A 66 -10.46 25.53 6.09
CA GLU A 66 -10.66 26.90 6.55
C GLU A 66 -12.07 27.11 7.14
N GLN A 67 -13.09 26.43 6.61
CA GLN A 67 -14.44 26.47 7.20
C GLN A 67 -14.46 25.87 8.60
N VAL A 68 -13.89 24.66 8.79
CA VAL A 68 -13.81 23.99 10.09
C VAL A 68 -13.02 24.85 11.08
N LYS A 69 -11.88 25.39 10.66
CA LYS A 69 -11.04 26.28 11.47
C LYS A 69 -11.80 27.54 11.92
N ARG A 70 -12.59 28.15 11.03
CA ARG A 70 -13.43 29.30 11.36
C ARG A 70 -14.51 28.96 12.38
N LEU A 71 -15.25 27.86 12.17
CA LEU A 71 -16.31 27.41 13.09
C LEU A 71 -15.75 27.09 14.47
N PHE A 72 -14.59 26.42 14.51
CA PHE A 72 -13.92 26.05 15.74
C PHE A 72 -13.36 27.26 16.50
N LEU A 73 -12.60 28.13 15.84
CA LEU A 73 -11.87 29.23 16.51
C LEU A 73 -12.72 30.47 16.76
N GLN A 74 -13.57 30.85 15.81
CA GLN A 74 -14.34 32.11 15.90
C GLN A 74 -15.71 31.91 16.52
N GLN A 75 -16.32 30.74 16.30
CA GLN A 75 -17.66 30.45 16.78
C GLN A 75 -17.66 29.49 17.97
N HIS A 76 -16.49 28.94 18.36
CA HIS A 76 -16.33 28.03 19.49
C HIS A 76 -17.21 26.78 19.41
N TRP A 77 -17.47 26.29 18.19
CA TRP A 77 -18.22 25.05 17.99
C TRP A 77 -17.36 23.85 18.43
N SER A 78 -17.99 22.89 19.11
CA SER A 78 -17.33 21.64 19.49
C SER A 78 -17.11 20.73 18.27
N PRO A 79 -16.13 19.81 18.30
CA PRO A 79 -15.90 18.86 17.21
C PRO A 79 -17.13 18.00 16.87
N GLU A 80 -18.01 17.67 17.82
CA GLU A 80 -19.24 16.94 17.50
C GLU A 80 -20.29 17.78 16.75
N GLN A 81 -20.17 19.11 16.78
CA GLN A 81 -21.08 20.04 16.11
C GLN A 81 -20.60 20.44 14.70
N ILE A 82 -19.38 20.06 14.30
CA ILE A 82 -18.73 20.41 13.02
C ILE A 82 -18.54 19.15 12.17
#